data_AF-A0A061PEE6-F1
#
_entry.id   AF-A0A061PEE6-F1
#
_cell.length_a   1.000
_cell.length_b   1.000
_cell.length_c   1.000
_cell.angle_alpha   90.00
_cell.angle_beta   90.00
_cell.angle_gamma   90.00
#
_symmetry.space_group_name_H-M   'P 1'
#
loop_
_entity.id
_entity.type
_entity.pdbx_description
1 polymer ?
#
loop_
_entity_poly.entity_id
_entity_poly.type
_entity_poly.pdbx_seq_one_letter_code
_entity_poly.pdbx_strand_id
1 'polypeptide(L)'
;MAIEARARGLKVISLTNLTYSKESTSRHSSGKRLFEVSDLVIDNFGEPGDAAVAIGSVSQKVAPTSTIAGSFIIHSIVLKLIEKLETKNKEIPIFRSANLDGGDKYNASMMKKYRDQIHYM
;
A
#
# COMPACT_ATOMS: atom_id res chain seq x y z
N MET A 1 -7.23 12.05 -6.35
CA MET A 1 -7.65 10.64 -6.14
C MET A 1 -8.54 10.49 -4.91
N ALA A 2 -8.04 10.64 -3.68
CA ALA A 2 -8.80 10.38 -2.45
C ALA A 2 -10.15 11.12 -2.36
N ILE A 3 -10.17 12.43 -2.63
CA ILE A 3 -11.40 13.24 -2.62
C ILE A 3 -12.44 12.69 -3.60
N GLU A 4 -12.01 12.40 -4.83
CA GLU A 4 -12.88 11.86 -5.89
C GLU A 4 -13.39 10.45 -5.55
N ALA A 5 -12.53 9.58 -5.01
CA ALA A 5 -12.92 8.24 -4.58
C ALA A 5 -14.02 8.31 -3.52
N ARG A 6 -13.90 9.21 -2.53
CA ARG A 6 -14.95 9.44 -1.53
C ARG A 6 -16.23 10.03 -2.13
N ALA A 7 -16.11 10.96 -3.08
CA ALA A 7 -17.27 11.52 -3.79
C ALA A 7 -18.06 10.43 -4.54
N ARG A 8 -17.39 9.37 -4.98
CA ARG A 8 -18.00 8.16 -5.59
C ARG A 8 -18.48 7.12 -4.57
N GLY A 9 -18.45 7.41 -3.28
CA GLY A 9 -18.88 6.50 -2.22
C GLY A 9 -17.90 5.38 -1.88
N LEU A 10 -16.65 5.43 -2.39
CA LEU A 10 -15.63 4.44 -2.05
C LEU A 10 -15.03 4.74 -0.67
N LYS A 11 -14.67 3.68 0.07
CA LYS A 11 -13.86 3.80 1.27
C LYS A 11 -12.42 4.11 0.91
N VAL A 12 -11.87 5.17 1.49
CA VAL A 12 -10.49 5.59 1.29
C VAL A 12 -9.66 5.25 2.51
N ILE A 13 -8.69 4.35 2.31
CA ILE A 13 -7.69 4.00 3.29
C ILE A 13 -6.34 4.51 2.76
N SER A 14 -5.65 5.34 3.55
CA SER A 14 -4.32 5.83 3.19
C SER A 14 -3.24 5.26 4.08
N LEU A 15 -2.17 4.76 3.48
CA LEU A 15 -0.90 4.51 4.14
C LEU A 15 0.00 5.74 3.95
N THR A 16 0.45 6.36 5.03
CA THR A 16 1.31 7.56 4.97
C THR A 16 2.18 7.68 6.21
N ASN A 17 3.14 8.60 6.19
CA ASN A 17 3.84 9.05 7.38
C ASN A 17 3.07 10.23 7.97
N LEU A 18 2.43 10.06 9.12
CA LEU A 18 1.61 11.14 9.71
C LEU A 18 2.46 12.30 10.21
N THR A 19 3.62 12.02 10.81
CA THR A 19 4.55 13.05 11.30
C THR A 19 4.96 13.96 10.15
N TYR A 20 5.49 13.37 9.07
CA TYR A 20 5.90 14.12 7.89
C TYR A 20 4.73 14.83 7.20
N SER A 21 3.58 14.15 7.08
CA SER A 21 2.40 14.73 6.44
C SER A 21 1.90 15.97 7.18
N LYS A 22 1.92 15.97 8.51
CA LYS A 22 1.48 17.10 9.34
C LYS A 22 2.39 18.32 9.23
N GLU A 23 3.70 18.11 9.02
CA GLU A 23 4.70 19.17 8.85
C GLU A 23 4.64 19.80 7.45
N SER A 24 4.22 19.04 6.44
CA SER A 24 4.12 19.52 5.07
C SER A 24 2.88 20.39 4.83
N THR A 25 3.00 21.35 3.92
CA THR A 25 1.86 22.10 3.37
C THR A 25 1.26 21.34 2.18
N SER A 26 -0.08 21.38 2.06
CA SER A 26 -0.73 20.77 0.89
C SER A 26 -0.41 21.56 -0.38
N ARG A 27 -0.15 20.82 -1.46
CA ARG A 27 -0.01 21.35 -2.81
C ARG A 27 -1.26 21.16 -3.66
N HIS A 28 -2.27 20.47 -3.13
CA HIS A 28 -3.54 20.26 -3.83
C HIS A 28 -4.40 21.52 -3.73
N SER A 29 -5.18 21.84 -4.78
CA SER A 29 -6.04 23.03 -4.83
C SER A 29 -7.06 23.12 -3.69
N SER A 30 -7.40 22.00 -3.06
CA SER A 30 -8.27 21.97 -1.88
C SER A 30 -7.59 22.38 -0.57
N GLY A 31 -6.27 22.56 -0.56
CA GLY A 31 -5.49 22.82 0.66
C GLY A 31 -5.38 21.64 1.64
N LYS A 32 -5.97 20.49 1.31
CA LYS A 32 -6.01 19.30 2.17
C LYS A 32 -4.90 18.31 1.83
N ARG A 33 -4.39 17.63 2.84
CA ARG A 33 -3.42 16.52 2.75
C ARG A 33 -4.17 15.19 2.70
N LEU A 34 -3.49 14.13 2.27
CA LEU A 34 -4.09 12.82 2.05
C LEU A 34 -4.84 12.30 3.29
N PHE A 35 -4.20 12.35 4.47
CA PHE A 35 -4.79 11.84 5.71
C PHE A 35 -6.06 12.59 6.14
N GLU A 36 -6.21 13.86 5.74
CA GLU A 36 -7.38 14.70 6.08
C GLU A 36 -8.61 14.36 5.24
N VAL A 37 -8.42 13.60 4.16
CA VAL A 37 -9.47 13.19 3.24
C VAL A 37 -9.64 11.67 3.17
N SER A 38 -8.96 10.91 4.04
CA SER A 38 -9.14 9.46 4.17
C SER A 38 -10.18 9.10 5.22
N ASP A 39 -10.87 7.96 5.06
CA ASP A 39 -11.75 7.41 6.08
C ASP A 39 -10.96 6.66 7.17
N LEU A 40 -9.83 6.05 6.79
CA LEU A 40 -8.90 5.40 7.71
C LEU A 40 -7.46 5.73 7.30
N VAL A 41 -6.63 6.02 8.29
CA VAL A 41 -5.21 6.33 8.08
C VAL A 41 -4.37 5.29 8.77
N ILE A 42 -3.44 4.70 8.02
CA ILE A 42 -2.41 3.80 8.51
C ILE A 42 -1.11 4.60 8.51
N ASP A 43 -0.55 4.80 9.69
CA ASP A 43 0.74 5.46 9.84
C ASP A 43 1.87 4.44 9.63
N ASN A 44 2.85 4.80 8.81
CA ASN A 44 4.04 3.99 8.60
C ASN A 44 5.17 4.30 9.60
N PHE A 45 5.01 5.33 10.43
CA PHE A 45 5.97 5.75 11.45
C PHE A 45 7.38 6.00 10.92
N GLY A 46 7.51 6.39 9.65
CA GLY A 46 8.80 6.71 9.05
C GLY A 46 9.41 8.01 9.61
N GLU A 47 10.66 8.27 9.24
CA GLU A 47 11.32 9.55 9.52
C GLU A 47 10.89 10.63 8.52
N PRO A 48 10.71 11.90 8.95
CA PRO A 48 10.56 13.03 8.04
C PRO A 48 11.67 13.07 6.97
N GLY A 49 11.28 13.31 5.71
CA GLY A 49 12.19 13.23 4.57
C GLY A 49 12.47 11.80 4.09
N ASP A 50 11.84 10.78 4.70
CA ASP A 50 12.01 9.36 4.40
C ASP A 50 13.48 8.93 4.32
N ALA A 51 14.24 9.26 5.37
CA ALA A 51 15.63 8.89 5.48
C ALA A 51 16.05 8.81 6.95
N ALA A 52 16.51 7.63 7.38
CA ALA A 52 16.72 7.33 8.80
C ALA A 52 18.17 7.49 9.28
N VAL A 53 19.17 7.31 8.42
CA VAL A 53 20.58 7.15 8.85
C VAL A 53 21.43 8.34 8.40
N ALA A 54 22.09 9.00 9.35
CA ALA A 54 23.10 10.02 9.06
C ALA A 54 24.48 9.40 8.83
N ILE A 55 25.25 9.91 7.87
CA ILE A 55 26.60 9.42 7.56
C ILE A 55 27.58 10.58 7.53
N GLY A 56 28.45 10.65 8.56
CA GLY A 56 29.57 11.59 8.60
C GLY A 56 29.19 13.02 8.26
N SER A 57 29.85 13.59 7.25
CA SER A 57 29.62 14.96 6.75
C SER A 57 28.56 15.06 5.65
N VAL A 58 27.87 13.97 5.30
CA VAL A 58 26.81 13.99 4.29
C VAL A 58 25.61 14.73 4.88
N SER A 59 25.16 15.80 4.20
CA SER A 59 24.09 16.68 4.67
C SER A 59 22.72 16.00 4.70
N GLN A 60 22.49 15.03 3.83
CA GLN A 60 21.23 14.30 3.69
C GLN A 60 21.34 12.92 4.35
N LYS A 61 20.34 12.57 5.18
CA LYS A 61 20.20 11.20 5.69
C LYS A 61 19.92 10.22 4.53
N VAL A 62 20.25 8.94 4.72
CA VAL A 62 19.97 7.85 3.79
C VAL A 62 19.10 6.76 4.45
N ALA A 63 18.89 5.64 3.76
CA ALA A 63 18.07 4.51 4.21
C ALA A 63 16.60 4.91 4.43
N PRO A 64 15.83 5.08 3.34
CA PRO A 64 14.38 5.28 3.42
C PRO A 64 13.72 4.09 4.09
N THR A 65 12.73 4.37 4.93
CA THR A 65 12.01 3.36 5.72
C THR A 65 10.60 3.12 5.20
N SER A 66 10.04 4.09 4.48
CA SER A 66 8.64 4.08 4.06
C SER A 66 8.29 2.86 3.19
N THR A 67 9.18 2.45 2.28
CA THR A 67 8.96 1.30 1.40
C THR A 67 8.95 -0.01 2.18
N ILE A 68 9.89 -0.22 3.10
CA ILE A 68 9.99 -1.45 3.89
C ILE A 68 8.80 -1.55 4.84
N ALA A 69 8.55 -0.49 5.61
CA ALA A 69 7.41 -0.42 6.52
C ALA A 69 6.08 -0.56 5.78
N GLY A 70 5.94 0.15 4.65
CA GLY A 70 4.74 0.11 3.84
C GLY A 70 4.49 -1.27 3.23
N SER A 71 5.54 -1.92 2.69
CA SER A 71 5.42 -3.28 2.17
C SER A 71 5.00 -4.25 3.26
N PHE A 72 5.64 -4.19 4.43
CA PHE A 72 5.27 -5.02 5.59
C PHE A 72 3.80 -4.82 6.00
N ILE A 73 3.35 -3.57 6.10
CA ILE A 73 1.97 -3.22 6.45
C ILE A 73 0.98 -3.78 5.42
N ILE A 74 1.22 -3.55 4.13
CA ILE A 74 0.34 -4.01 3.05
C ILE A 74 0.27 -5.54 3.03
N HIS A 75 1.41 -6.23 3.13
CA HIS A 75 1.43 -7.68 3.22
C HIS A 75 0.73 -8.21 4.48
N SER A 76 0.83 -7.51 5.62
CA SER A 76 0.10 -7.86 6.84
C SER A 76 -1.41 -7.73 6.68
N ILE A 77 -1.89 -6.70 5.97
CA ILE A 77 -3.32 -6.54 5.65
C ILE A 77 -3.80 -7.70 4.76
N VAL A 78 -3.04 -8.04 3.73
CA VAL A 78 -3.36 -9.16 2.83
C VAL A 78 -3.39 -10.49 3.60
N LEU A 79 -2.43 -10.73 4.49
CA LEU A 79 -2.42 -11.90 5.37
C LEU A 79 -3.70 -11.99 6.21
N LYS A 80 -4.06 -10.91 6.91
CA LYS A 80 -5.29 -10.87 7.73
C LYS A 80 -6.57 -11.00 6.91
N LEU A 81 -6.57 -10.51 5.67
CA LEU A 81 -7.67 -10.74 4.75
C LEU A 81 -7.80 -12.23 4.40
N ILE A 82 -6.69 -12.89 4.07
CA ILE A 82 -6.67 -14.32 3.74
C ILE A 82 -7.11 -15.17 4.93
N GLU A 83 -6.62 -14.93 6.14
CA GLU A 83 -7.07 -15.61 7.36
C GLU A 83 -8.60 -15.52 7.53
N LYS A 84 -9.18 -14.34 7.26
CA LYS A 84 -10.64 -14.15 7.33
C LYS A 84 -11.41 -14.84 6.21
N LEU A 85 -10.81 -14.99 5.03
CA LEU A 85 -11.44 -15.61 3.87
C LEU A 85 -11.34 -17.14 3.90
N GLU A 86 -10.29 -17.69 4.51
CA GLU A 86 -10.05 -19.13 4.62
C GLU A 86 -11.22 -19.85 5.29
N THR A 87 -11.78 -19.24 6.34
CA THR A 87 -12.99 -19.73 7.05
C THR A 87 -14.27 -19.80 6.20
N LYS A 88 -14.28 -19.25 4.97
CA LYS A 88 -15.48 -19.12 4.11
C LYS A 88 -15.59 -20.17 3.00
N ASN A 89 -14.73 -21.20 3.00
CA ASN A 89 -14.80 -22.35 2.09
C ASN A 89 -14.83 -21.98 0.59
N LYS A 90 -14.15 -20.89 0.22
CA LYS A 90 -13.96 -20.45 -1.17
C LYS A 90 -12.49 -20.51 -1.53
N GLU A 91 -12.21 -20.91 -2.77
CA GLU A 91 -10.86 -20.85 -3.32
C GLU A 91 -10.36 -19.39 -3.33
N ILE A 92 -9.22 -19.13 -2.66
CA ILE A 92 -8.64 -17.80 -2.55
C ILE A 92 -7.65 -17.59 -3.70
N PRO A 93 -7.81 -16.53 -4.51
CA PRO A 93 -6.98 -16.28 -5.69
C PRO A 93 -5.60 -15.72 -5.31
N ILE A 94 -4.64 -16.58 -4.98
CA ILE A 94 -3.27 -16.18 -4.58
C ILE A 94 -2.26 -16.63 -5.63
N PHE A 95 -1.53 -15.70 -6.23
CA PHE A 95 -0.43 -16.03 -7.15
C PHE A 95 0.63 -16.89 -6.47
N ARG A 96 1.16 -17.85 -7.22
CA ARG A 96 2.29 -18.68 -6.81
C ARG A 96 3.58 -18.05 -7.30
N SER A 97 4.68 -18.35 -6.61
CA SER A 97 6.00 -18.01 -7.15
C SER A 97 6.19 -18.73 -8.50
N ALA A 98 6.69 -18.00 -9.50
CA ALA A 98 7.07 -18.57 -10.80
C ALA A 98 8.16 -19.64 -10.67
N ASN A 99 8.96 -19.57 -9.60
CA ASN A 99 10.02 -20.55 -9.31
C ASN A 99 9.49 -21.88 -8.75
N LEU A 100 8.19 -22.01 -8.51
CA LEU A 100 7.58 -23.29 -8.12
C LEU A 100 7.16 -24.06 -9.37
N ASP A 101 7.37 -25.37 -9.37
CA ASP A 101 6.90 -26.23 -10.47
C ASP A 101 5.39 -26.05 -10.69
N GLY A 102 5.03 -25.68 -11.92
CA GLY A 102 3.64 -25.40 -12.31
C GLY A 102 3.09 -24.05 -11.84
N GLY A 103 3.90 -23.20 -11.19
CA GLY A 103 3.54 -21.86 -10.75
C GLY A 103 3.09 -20.97 -11.91
N ASP A 104 3.82 -20.97 -13.03
CA ASP A 104 3.47 -20.20 -14.22
C ASP A 104 2.13 -20.60 -14.83
N LYS A 105 1.88 -21.91 -14.95
CA LYS A 105 0.62 -22.42 -15.51
C LYS A 105 -0.57 -22.04 -14.62
N TYR A 106 -0.41 -22.11 -13.30
CA TYR A 106 -1.41 -21.67 -12.35
C TYR A 106 -1.64 -20.16 -12.43
N ASN A 107 -0.57 -19.36 -12.45
CA ASN A 107 -0.67 -17.91 -12.55
C ASN A 107 -1.32 -17.47 -13.86
N ALA A 108 -1.03 -18.13 -14.98
CA ALA A 108 -1.65 -17.83 -16.27
C ALA A 108 -3.17 -18.10 -16.27
N SER A 109 -3.63 -19.19 -15.64
CA SER A 109 -5.07 -19.47 -15.53
C SER A 109 -5.78 -18.45 -14.63
N MET A 110 -5.11 -18.04 -13.56
CA MET A 110 -5.52 -16.96 -12.66
C MET A 110 -5.66 -15.63 -13.39
N MET A 111 -4.63 -15.20 -14.13
CA MET A 111 -4.66 -13.98 -14.95
C MET A 111 -5.82 -13.98 -15.95
N LYS A 112 -6.06 -15.12 -16.61
CA LYS A 112 -7.19 -15.27 -17.54
C LYS A 112 -8.54 -15.14 -16.84
N LYS A 113 -8.71 -15.77 -15.67
CA LYS A 113 -9.96 -15.78 -14.90
C LYS A 113 -10.31 -14.40 -14.33
N TYR A 114 -9.31 -13.62 -13.92
CA TYR A 114 -9.50 -12.33 -13.25
C TYR A 114 -9.13 -11.12 -14.13
N ARG A 115 -8.97 -11.32 -15.45
CA ARG A 115 -8.53 -10.29 -16.40
C ARG A 115 -9.30 -8.97 -16.28
N ASP A 116 -10.62 -9.04 -16.17
CA ASP A 116 -11.49 -7.86 -16.14
C ASP A 116 -11.40 -7.08 -14.82
N GLN A 117 -10.67 -7.60 -13.81
CA GLN A 117 -10.42 -6.95 -12.51
C GLN A 117 -9.02 -6.33 -12.42
N ILE A 118 -8.16 -6.51 -13.43
CA ILE A 118 -6.78 -6.03 -13.44
C ILE A 118 -6.68 -4.90 -14.47
N HIS A 119 -6.58 -3.66 -13.99
CA HIS A 119 -6.65 -2.45 -14.83
C HIS A 119 -5.29 -1.76 -15.06
N TYR A 120 -4.20 -2.37 -14.62
CA TYR A 120 -2.86 -1.76 -14.59
C TYR A 120 -1.80 -2.55 -15.40
N MET A 121 -2.25 -3.50 -16.21
CA MET A 121 -1.41 -4.22 -17.17
C MET A 121 -1.40 -3.55 -18.53
#